data_AF-A0A821PWB9-F1
#
_entry.id   AF-A0A821PWB9-F1
#
_cell.length_a   1.000
_cell.length_b   1.000
_cell.length_c   1.000
_cell.angle_alpha   90.00
_cell.angle_beta   90.00
_cell.angle_gamma   90.00
#
_symmetry.space_group_name_H-M   'P 1'
#
loop_
_entity.id
_entity.type
_entity.pdbx_description
1 polymer ?
#
loop_
_entity_poly.entity_id
_entity_poly.type
_entity_poly.pdbx_seq_one_letter_code
_entity_poly.pdbx_strand_id
1 'polypeptide(L)' 'MSILDLPDEMLLCILNKLNNINVLYSLVDVNGRFDRLALDSIYIRGLDFTANDKSQEFHQFLDRFWT' A
#
# COMPACT_ATOMS: atom_id res chain seq x y z
N MET A 1 -6.96 -17.67 13.11
CA MET A 1 -5.77 -17.19 12.40
C MET A 1 -6.11 -15.83 11.84
N SER A 2 -5.36 -14.82 12.28
CA SER A 2 -5.42 -13.47 11.77
C SER A 2 -4.53 -13.35 10.55
N ILE A 3 -4.86 -12.44 9.62
CA ILE A 3 -3.93 -12.04 8.56
C ILE A 3 -2.62 -11.46 9.14
N LEU A 4 -2.68 -10.96 10.38
CA LEU A 4 -1.51 -10.46 11.12
C LEU A 4 -0.54 -11.57 11.55
N ASP A 5 -0.97 -12.84 11.52
CA ASP A 5 -0.11 -13.98 11.85
C ASP A 5 0.77 -14.40 10.65
N LEU A 6 0.51 -13.85 9.46
CA LEU A 6 1.27 -14.15 8.25
C LEU A 6 2.63 -13.44 8.26
N PRO A 7 3.66 -14.01 7.61
CA PRO A 7 4.92 -13.30 7.35
C PRO A 7 4.77 -12.15 6.36
N ASP A 8 5.70 -11.19 6.40
CA ASP A 8 5.67 -9.97 5.57
C ASP A 8 5.64 -10.29 4.07
N GLU A 9 6.38 -11.31 3.65
CA GLU A 9 6.48 -11.74 2.25
C GLU A 9 5.13 -12.23 1.72
N MET A 10 4.35 -12.93 2.56
CA MET A 10 3.01 -13.39 2.19
C MET A 10 2.04 -12.21 2.11
N LEU A 11 2.13 -11.26 3.03
CA LEU A 11 1.34 -10.03 3.00
C LEU A 11 1.65 -9.22 1.74
N LEU A 12 2.92 -9.00 1.41
CA LEU A 12 3.34 -8.31 0.19
C LEU A 12 2.82 -9.02 -1.07
N CYS A 13 2.83 -10.35 -1.10
CA CYS A 13 2.30 -11.12 -2.22
C CYS A 13 0.78 -10.90 -2.40
N ILE A 14 0.02 -10.86 -1.29
CA ILE A 14 -1.42 -10.55 -1.30
C ILE A 14 -1.64 -9.11 -1.77
N LEU A 15 -0.91 -8.14 -1.22
CA LEU A 15 -1.04 -6.73 -1.55
C LEU A 15 -0.71 -6.46 -3.04
N ASN A 16 0.35 -7.08 -3.56
CA ASN A 16 0.71 -7.00 -4.98
C ASN A 16 -0.39 -7.56 -5.90
N LYS A 17 -1.17 -8.56 -5.47
CA LYS A 17 -2.29 -9.10 -6.26
C LYS A 17 -3.51 -8.19 -6.26
N LEU A 18 -3.68 -7.35 -5.23
CA LEU A 18 -4.77 -6.39 -5.15
C LEU A 18 -4.53 -5.15 -6.02
N ASN A 19 -3.27 -4.91 -6.43
CA ASN A 19 -2.79 -3.91 -7.40
C ASN A 19 -3.67 -2.66 -7.58
N ASN A 20 -4.05 -2.04 -6.46
CA ASN A 20 -5.00 -0.93 -6.46
C ASN A 20 -4.62 0.03 -5.35
N ILE A 21 -4.40 1.28 -5.73
CA ILE A 21 -4.03 2.35 -4.81
C ILE A 21 -5.09 2.59 -3.71
N ASN A 22 -6.36 2.26 -3.95
CA ASN A 22 -7.40 2.33 -2.91
C ASN A 22 -7.12 1.39 -1.74
N VAL A 23 -6.55 0.22 -2.03
CA VAL A 23 -6.18 -0.76 -1.00
C VAL A 23 -5.07 -0.19 -0.14
N LEU A 24 -4.11 0.51 -0.74
CA LEU A 24 -3.09 1.26 -0.02
C LEU A 24 -3.68 2.28 0.95
N TYR A 25 -4.57 3.15 0.51
CA TYR A 25 -5.22 4.13 1.40
C TYR A 25 -5.97 3.47 2.55
N SER A 26 -6.59 2.31 2.30
CA SER A 26 -7.32 1.59 3.33
C SER A 26 -6.43 0.85 4.34
N LEU A 27 -5.12 0.74 4.06
CA LEU A 27 -4.16 0.04 4.92
C LEU A 27 -3.32 1.00 5.75
N VAL A 28 -3.18 2.24 5.28
CA VAL A 28 -2.50 3.32 6.00
C VAL A 28 -3.25 3.64 7.30
N ASP A 29 -2.51 3.84 8.39
CA ASP A 29 -2.99 4.11 9.75
C ASP A 29 -3.82 2.99 10.41
N VAL A 30 -4.01 1.85 9.73
CA VAL A 30 -4.72 0.70 10.30
C VAL A 30 -3.80 -0.11 11.21
N ASN A 31 -2.53 -0.26 10.83
CA ASN A 31 -1.52 -0.96 11.61
C ASN A 31 -0.11 -0.51 11.20
N GLY A 32 0.75 -0.22 12.17
CA GLY A 32 2.14 0.18 11.90
C GLY A 32 2.94 -0.83 11.06
N ARG A 33 2.55 -2.10 11.05
CA ARG A 33 3.11 -3.12 10.16
C ARG A 33 2.65 -2.91 8.71
N PHE A 34 1.36 -2.62 8.49
CA PHE A 34 0.86 -2.33 7.15
C PHE A 34 1.38 -1.00 6.61
N ASP A 35 1.63 -0.01 7.47
CA ASP A 35 2.28 1.24 7.05
C ASP A 35 3.68 0.98 6.47
N ARG A 36 4.46 0.10 7.11
CA ARG A 36 5.78 -0.29 6.58
C ARG A 36 5.68 -1.05 5.25
N LEU A 37 4.70 -1.94 5.12
CA LEU A 37 4.48 -2.70 3.89
C LEU A 37 3.92 -1.82 2.75
N ALA A 38 3.10 -0.84 3.09
CA ALA A 38 2.59 0.19 2.18
C ALA A 38 3.71 1.06 1.61
N LEU A 39 4.75 1.31 2.41
CA LEU A 39 5.97 2.02 2.00
C LEU A 39 7.03 1.13 1.35
N ASP A 40 6.77 -0.18 1.24
CA ASP A 40 7.74 -1.09 0.64
C ASP A 40 7.92 -0.76 -0.85
N SER A 41 9.18 -0.59 -1.25
CA SER A 41 9.52 -0.17 -2.61
C SER A 41 9.11 -1.17 -3.70
N ILE A 42 9.02 -2.46 -3.37
CA ILE A 42 8.59 -3.51 -4.30
C ILE A 42 7.08 -3.40 -4.51
N TYR A 43 6.34 -3.19 -3.42
CA TYR A 43 4.90 -2.99 -3.48
C TYR A 43 4.55 -1.69 -4.21
N ILE A 44 5.18 -0.57 -3.86
CA ILE A 44 4.91 0.74 -4.49
C ILE A 44 5.14 0.72 -6.00
N ARG A 45 6.22 0.08 -6.46
CA ARG A 45 6.54 -0.02 -7.88
C ARG A 45 5.59 -0.92 -8.66
N GLY A 46 4.97 -1.89 -7.98
CA GLY A 46 4.01 -2.82 -8.58
C GLY A 46 2.63 -2.22 -8.79
N LEU A 47 2.34 -1.06 -8.18
CA LEU A 47 1.03 -0.44 -8.21
C LEU A 47 0.69 0.15 -9.58
N ASP A 48 -0.53 -0.14 -10.00
CA ASP A 48 -1.13 0.50 -11.15
C ASP A 48 -1.66 1.89 -10.76
N PHE A 49 -0.91 2.92 -11.16
CA PHE A 49 -1.29 4.33 -11.03
C PHE A 49 -2.12 4.83 -12.22
N THR A 50 -2.42 3.99 -13.23
CA THR A 50 -3.08 4.41 -14.47
C THR A 50 -4.61 4.49 -14.39
N ALA A 51 -5.19 4.40 -13.19
CA ALA A 51 -6.60 4.73 -13.00
C ALA A 51 -6.80 6.25 -13.13
N ASN A 52 -7.36 6.67 -14.28
CA ASN A 52 -7.96 7.98 -14.55
C ASN A 52 -8.38 8.69 -13.25
N ASP A 53 -7.81 9.88 -13.00
CA ASP A 53 -8.11 10.80 -11.89
C ASP A 53 -7.43 10.59 -10.52
N LYS A 54 -6.56 9.59 -10.33
CA LYS A 54 -5.95 9.30 -9.01
C LYS A 54 -4.52 9.77 -8.78
N SER A 55 -3.95 10.51 -9.74
CA SER A 55 -2.65 11.15 -9.55
C SER A 55 -2.69 12.10 -8.36
N GLN A 56 -3.79 12.83 -8.15
CA GLN A 56 -3.95 13.75 -7.03
C GLN A 56 -3.96 13.03 -5.68
N GLU A 57 -4.65 11.88 -5.59
CA GLU A 57 -4.63 11.06 -4.38
C GLU A 57 -3.19 10.61 -4.09
N PHE A 58 -2.47 10.07 -5.08
CA PHE A 58 -1.10 9.61 -4.90
C PHE A 58 -0.15 10.72 -4.42
N HIS A 59 -0.31 11.95 -4.92
CA HIS A 59 0.44 13.09 -4.41
C HIS A 59 0.12 13.37 -2.93
N GLN A 60 -1.15 13.32 -2.52
CA GLN A 60 -1.53 13.47 -1.11
C GLN A 60 -0.95 12.34 -0.23
N PHE A 61 -0.89 11.11 -0.74
CA PHE A 61 -0.22 10.00 -0.06
C PHE A 61 1.27 10.32 0.15
N LEU A 62 1.99 10.71 -0.91
CA LEU A 62 3.41 11.03 -0.83
C LEU A 62 3.68 12.20 0.12
N ASP A 63 2.90 13.28 0.05
CA ASP A 63 3.03 14.44 0.94
C ASP A 63 2.89 14.03 2.41
N ARG A 64 1.98 13.09 2.71
CA ARG A 64 1.75 12.62 4.08
C ARG A 64 2.90 11.80 4.67
N PHE A 65 3.68 11.12 3.82
CA PHE A 65 4.77 10.25 4.24
C PHE A 65 6.17 10.87 4.09
N TRP A 66 6.30 11.95 3.31
CA TRP A 66 7.58 12.60 3.02
C TRP A 66 7.74 14.01 3.64
N THR A 67 6.83 14.43 4.53
CA THR A 67 6.94 15.67 5.34
C THR A 67 7.27 15.33 6.80
#